data_AF-A0A2V7SLM8-F1
#
_entry.id   AF-A0A2V7SLM8-F1
#
_cell.length_a   1.000
_cell.length_b   1.000
_cell.length_c   1.000
_cell.angle_alpha   90.00
_cell.angle_beta   90.00
_cell.angle_gamma   90.00
#
_symmetry.space_group_name_H-M   'P 1'
#
loop_
_entity.id
_entity.type
_entity.pdbx_description
1 polymer ?
#
loop_
_entity_poly.entity_id
_entity_poly.type
_entity_poly.pdbx_seq_one_letter_code
_entity_poly.pdbx_strand_id
1 'polypeptide(L)'
;MLRAVRAVRECRAGWDRRRQRRPSRGSMNTEPYGSVYGVRSGRASGTGEDVPRLSGLRSNAPTWWGVWGDSVPCGLCRYPPPPTPHPLDVLESLAALNWLAVLAATAVLYVLGGLWYSPALFGPRWRAGVGFVPPHGWKPGALLYLAPLAGCFVTTLATALLVSITDAHSAADGVALGLIVGLGYAAAVAGVDATAPSHPRPGALALVVGAYWAVGLTLVAVILSVWR
;
A
#
# COMPACT_ATOMS: atom_id res chain seq x y z
N MET A 1 -7.60 15.37 -4.05
CA MET A 1 -6.47 16.15 -3.48
C MET A 1 -6.83 16.96 -2.22
N LEU A 2 -7.87 17.80 -2.21
CA LEU A 2 -8.19 18.66 -1.06
C LEU A 2 -8.52 17.93 0.25
N ARG A 3 -9.13 16.73 0.18
CA ARG A 3 -9.45 15.90 1.36
C ARG A 3 -8.22 15.31 2.03
N ALA A 4 -7.25 14.83 1.24
CA ALA A 4 -5.98 14.31 1.75
C ALA A 4 -5.14 15.41 2.41
N VAL A 5 -5.09 16.61 1.82
CA VAL A 5 -4.39 17.77 2.40
C VAL A 5 -5.06 18.23 3.71
N ARG A 6 -6.40 18.16 3.80
CA ARG A 6 -7.13 18.49 5.02
C ARG A 6 -6.86 17.47 6.14
N ALA A 7 -6.86 16.18 5.84
CA ALA A 7 -6.55 15.12 6.80
C ALA A 7 -5.11 15.22 7.36
N VAL A 8 -4.13 15.53 6.51
CA VAL A 8 -2.73 15.73 6.95
C VAL A 8 -2.59 16.97 7.85
N ARG A 9 -3.30 18.06 7.55
CA ARG A 9 -3.29 19.27 8.38
C ARG A 9 -3.93 19.05 9.75
N GLU A 10 -5.05 18.34 9.79
CA GLU A 10 -5.75 18.00 11.04
C GLU A 10 -4.90 17.06 11.92
N CYS A 11 -4.22 16.09 11.29
CA CYS A 11 -3.30 15.18 11.99
C CYS A 11 -2.10 15.94 12.60
N ARG A 12 -1.51 16.89 11.85
CA ARG A 12 -0.40 17.73 12.33
C ARG A 12 -0.83 18.63 13.50
N ALA A 13 -2.00 19.26 13.40
CA ALA A 13 -2.56 20.09 14.48
C ALA A 13 -2.91 19.28 15.75
N GLY A 14 -3.25 17.99 15.59
CA GLY A 14 -3.45 17.06 16.71
C GLY A 14 -2.14 16.60 17.35
N TRP A 15 -1.02 16.60 16.61
CA TRP A 15 0.30 16.20 17.10
C TRP A 15 0.96 17.31 17.94
N ASP A 16 0.90 18.57 17.48
CA ASP A 16 1.48 19.71 18.20
C ASP A 16 0.80 19.96 19.57
N ARG A 17 -0.53 19.77 19.65
CA ARG A 17 -1.28 19.87 20.92
C ARG A 17 -0.87 18.81 21.95
N ARG A 18 -0.41 17.63 21.51
CA ARG A 18 0.05 16.55 22.40
C ARG A 18 1.49 16.75 22.86
N ARG A 19 2.33 17.40 22.05
CA ARG A 19 3.72 17.75 22.43
C ARG A 19 3.78 18.72 23.62
N GLN A 20 2.83 19.65 23.70
CA GLN A 20 2.78 20.64 24.78
C GLN A 20 2.32 20.08 26.14
N ARG A 21 1.81 18.83 26.18
CA ARG A 21 1.29 18.17 27.40
C ARG A 21 2.20 17.03 27.90
N ARG A 22 3.53 17.17 27.85
CA ARG A 22 4.44 16.24 28.54
C ARG A 22 4.67 16.69 29.99
N PRO A 23 4.43 15.85 31.02
CA PRO A 23 4.84 16.14 32.38
C PRO A 23 6.38 16.06 32.51
N SER A 24 6.95 16.94 33.34
CA SER A 24 8.37 17.00 33.65
C SER A 24 8.87 15.71 34.35
N ARG A 25 10.01 15.20 33.87
CA ARG A 25 10.71 14.00 34.37
C ARG A 25 10.90 14.03 35.90
N GLY A 26 10.44 12.99 36.59
CA GLY A 26 10.74 12.71 37.99
C GLY A 26 10.94 11.19 38.24
N SER A 27 12.13 10.85 38.74
CA SER A 27 12.63 9.58 39.33
C SER A 27 12.42 8.25 38.57
N MET A 28 13.50 7.78 37.93
CA MET A 28 13.75 6.38 37.57
C MET A 28 14.25 5.64 38.83
N ASN A 29 13.51 4.63 39.30
CA ASN A 29 14.06 3.62 40.21
C ASN A 29 14.06 2.26 39.48
N THR A 30 15.25 1.67 39.42
CA THR A 30 15.58 0.36 38.85
C THR A 30 15.68 -0.66 39.98
N GLU A 31 14.84 -1.71 40.01
CA GLU A 31 15.08 -2.95 40.77
C GLU A 31 14.25 -4.12 40.20
N PRO A 32 14.62 -5.40 40.47
CA PRO A 32 14.73 -6.43 39.44
C PRO A 32 13.61 -7.49 39.43
N TYR A 33 13.64 -8.29 38.36
CA TYR A 33 12.73 -9.38 37.99
C TYR A 33 12.45 -10.38 39.14
N GLY A 34 11.20 -10.44 39.62
CA GLY A 34 10.77 -11.39 40.67
C GLY A 34 9.27 -11.73 40.54
N SER A 35 8.95 -13.02 40.54
CA SER A 35 7.63 -13.60 40.26
C SER A 35 6.59 -13.34 41.36
N VAL A 36 5.34 -13.01 41.03
CA VAL A 36 4.22 -13.00 42.01
C VAL A 36 2.89 -13.37 41.31
N TYR A 37 2.66 -14.67 41.06
CA TYR A 37 1.29 -15.18 40.95
C TYR A 37 0.87 -15.67 42.34
N GLY A 38 0.10 -14.86 43.07
CA GLY A 38 -0.55 -15.24 44.32
C GLY A 38 -2.07 -15.19 44.16
N VAL A 39 -2.69 -16.32 43.87
CA VAL A 39 -4.16 -16.45 43.85
C VAL A 39 -4.62 -16.87 45.24
N ARG A 40 -5.39 -16.02 45.93
CA ARG A 40 -6.04 -16.36 47.21
C ARG A 40 -7.52 -16.64 46.93
N SER A 41 -7.94 -17.89 47.06
CA SER A 41 -9.34 -18.29 46.90
C SER A 41 -10.14 -17.98 48.16
N GLY A 42 -11.16 -17.13 48.03
CA GLY A 42 -12.18 -16.88 49.04
C GLY A 42 -13.56 -17.24 48.48
N ARG A 43 -14.24 -18.19 49.12
CA ARG A 43 -15.60 -18.67 48.79
C ARG A 43 -16.62 -17.63 49.26
N ALA A 44 -17.54 -17.19 48.39
CA ALA A 44 -18.67 -16.34 48.78
C ALA A 44 -19.99 -16.91 48.25
N SER A 45 -20.81 -17.36 49.20
CA SER A 45 -22.26 -17.54 49.08
C SER A 45 -22.96 -16.18 49.15
N GLY A 46 -23.95 -15.91 48.31
CA GLY A 46 -24.84 -14.76 48.47
C GLY A 46 -25.39 -14.23 47.15
N THR A 47 -26.71 -14.13 47.09
CA THR A 47 -27.55 -13.55 46.04
C THR A 47 -27.34 -12.04 45.90
N GLY A 48 -27.26 -11.51 44.67
CA GLY A 48 -27.35 -10.07 44.40
C GLY A 48 -26.44 -9.61 43.26
N GLU A 49 -27.02 -8.87 42.30
CA GLU A 49 -26.31 -8.16 41.25
C GLU A 49 -25.33 -7.15 41.86
N ASP A 50 -24.03 -7.42 41.81
CA ASP A 50 -22.99 -6.41 42.04
C ASP A 50 -21.74 -6.77 41.24
N VAL A 51 -21.48 -6.00 40.17
CA VAL A 51 -20.25 -6.10 39.37
C VAL A 51 -19.08 -5.63 40.25
N PRO A 52 -18.06 -6.47 40.52
CA PRO A 52 -16.90 -6.04 41.29
C PRO A 52 -16.12 -4.97 40.50
N ARG A 53 -16.06 -3.73 41.03
CA ARG A 53 -15.08 -2.75 40.56
C ARG A 53 -13.68 -3.27 40.89
N LEU A 54 -12.98 -3.80 39.89
CA LEU A 54 -11.57 -4.17 39.99
C LEU A 54 -10.68 -2.92 39.93
N SER A 55 -10.80 -2.04 40.92
CA SER A 55 -9.82 -0.97 41.18
C SER A 55 -8.58 -1.59 41.82
N GLY A 56 -7.68 -2.14 41.02
CA GLY A 56 -6.45 -2.73 41.58
C GLY A 56 -5.41 -3.28 40.61
N LEU A 57 -5.72 -3.49 39.33
CA LEU A 57 -4.73 -3.99 38.37
C LEU A 57 -3.91 -2.81 37.80
N ARG A 58 -2.79 -2.49 38.45
CA ARG A 58 -1.77 -1.63 37.83
C ARG A 58 -1.03 -2.45 36.76
N SER A 59 -1.24 -2.12 35.49
CA SER A 59 -0.43 -2.63 34.40
C SER A 59 0.97 -2.03 34.48
N ASN A 60 1.99 -2.83 34.79
CA ASN A 60 3.39 -2.39 34.76
C ASN A 60 4.00 -2.45 33.34
N ALA A 61 3.17 -2.44 32.29
CA ALA A 61 3.63 -2.41 30.91
C ALA A 61 4.09 -0.98 30.55
N PRO A 62 5.24 -0.82 29.85
CA PRO A 62 5.76 0.50 29.51
C PRO A 62 4.78 1.22 28.56
N THR A 63 4.35 2.43 28.96
CA THR A 63 3.19 3.17 28.40
C THR A 63 3.41 3.75 27.00
N TRP A 64 4.56 3.55 26.37
CA TRP A 64 4.83 4.08 25.02
C TRP A 64 4.13 3.31 23.89
N TRP A 65 3.52 2.16 24.21
CA TRP A 65 2.67 1.40 23.27
C TRP A 65 1.17 1.76 23.35
N GLY A 66 0.76 2.58 24.33
CA GLY A 66 -0.64 3.01 24.48
C GLY A 66 -0.92 4.28 23.67
N VAL A 67 -1.21 4.17 22.38
CA VAL A 67 -1.64 5.32 21.57
C VAL A 67 -3.15 5.59 21.67
N TRP A 68 -3.93 4.67 22.25
CA TRP A 68 -5.33 4.88 22.62
C TRP A 68 -5.60 4.08 23.89
N GLY A 69 -6.37 4.62 24.83
CA GLY A 69 -6.48 4.17 26.22
C GLY A 69 -7.09 2.79 26.50
N ASP A 70 -6.97 1.82 25.60
CA ASP A 70 -7.52 0.47 25.75
C ASP A 70 -6.48 -0.60 25.42
N SER A 71 -5.49 -0.81 26.28
CA SER A 71 -4.62 -1.99 26.20
C SER A 71 -5.30 -3.17 26.90
N VAL A 72 -6.22 -3.83 26.20
CA VAL A 72 -6.83 -5.09 26.69
C VAL A 72 -5.80 -6.21 26.50
N PRO A 73 -5.44 -6.99 27.55
CA PRO A 73 -4.52 -8.10 27.41
C PRO A 73 -5.06 -9.15 26.42
N CYS A 74 -4.19 -9.66 25.55
CA CYS A 74 -4.49 -10.74 24.63
C CYS A 74 -4.88 -12.00 25.44
N GLY A 75 -6.17 -12.26 25.60
CA GLY A 75 -6.69 -13.40 26.40
C GLY A 75 -8.08 -13.22 27.01
N LEU A 76 -8.69 -12.03 26.94
CA LEU A 76 -10.01 -11.74 27.55
C LEU A 76 -11.19 -11.68 26.56
N CYS A 77 -11.02 -12.09 25.30
CA CYS A 77 -12.13 -12.08 24.33
C CYS A 77 -13.06 -13.30 24.55
N ARG A 78 -14.16 -13.10 25.29
CA ARG A 78 -15.30 -14.04 25.38
C ARG A 78 -16.43 -13.78 24.37
N TYR A 79 -16.21 -12.92 23.36
CA TYR A 79 -17.18 -12.67 22.28
C TYR A 79 -16.54 -12.76 20.89
N PRO A 80 -17.22 -13.35 19.89
CA PRO A 80 -16.82 -13.28 18.48
C PRO A 80 -17.49 -12.07 17.77
N PRO A 81 -16.83 -11.36 16.82
CA PRO A 81 -15.39 -11.27 16.53
C PRO A 81 -14.72 -9.97 17.08
N PRO A 82 -13.39 -9.96 17.25
CA PRO A 82 -12.62 -8.83 17.82
C PRO A 82 -12.36 -7.69 16.80
N PRO A 83 -12.23 -6.42 17.26
CA PRO A 83 -11.76 -5.32 16.42
C PRO A 83 -10.26 -5.44 16.12
N THR A 84 -9.89 -5.29 14.84
CA THR A 84 -8.52 -5.35 14.31
C THR A 84 -7.54 -4.48 15.10
N PRO A 85 -6.41 -5.04 15.54
CA PRO A 85 -5.22 -4.93 14.72
C PRO A 85 -4.47 -6.27 14.62
N HIS A 86 -4.64 -6.97 13.50
CA HIS A 86 -3.76 -8.08 13.11
C HIS A 86 -2.74 -7.56 12.07
N PRO A 87 -1.51 -8.10 12.06
CA PRO A 87 -0.48 -7.68 11.12
C PRO A 87 -0.97 -7.91 9.68
N LEU A 88 -1.24 -6.83 8.95
CA LEU A 88 -1.51 -6.76 7.50
C LEU A 88 -1.76 -8.13 6.85
N ASP A 89 -3.00 -8.60 6.85
CA ASP A 89 -3.38 -9.72 6.00
C ASP A 89 -3.45 -9.22 4.55
N VAL A 90 -2.32 -8.79 3.98
CA VAL A 90 -2.17 -8.53 2.54
C VAL A 90 -2.62 -9.76 1.76
N LEU A 91 -2.38 -10.94 2.33
CA LEU A 91 -2.86 -12.22 1.83
C LEU A 91 -4.39 -12.30 1.80
N GLU A 92 -5.10 -11.82 2.83
CA GLU A 92 -6.57 -11.74 2.84
C GLU A 92 -7.05 -10.68 1.83
N SER A 93 -6.35 -9.54 1.75
CA SER A 93 -6.64 -8.49 0.76
C SER A 93 -6.50 -9.00 -0.67
N LEU A 94 -5.50 -9.85 -0.95
CA LEU A 94 -5.30 -10.51 -2.24
C LEU A 94 -6.40 -11.54 -2.54
N ALA A 95 -6.84 -12.29 -1.53
CA ALA A 95 -7.93 -13.26 -1.68
C ALA A 95 -9.28 -12.57 -1.97
N ALA A 96 -9.50 -11.38 -1.42
CA ALA A 96 -10.71 -10.58 -1.64
C ALA A 96 -10.72 -9.82 -2.98
N LEU A 97 -9.64 -9.85 -3.78
CA LEU A 97 -9.61 -9.16 -5.07
C LEU A 97 -10.49 -9.88 -6.10
N ASN A 98 -11.16 -9.08 -6.94
CA ASN A 98 -11.77 -9.57 -8.16
C ASN A 98 -10.68 -9.99 -9.16
N TRP A 99 -10.32 -11.28 -9.15
CA TRP A 99 -9.29 -11.85 -10.02
C TRP A 99 -9.61 -11.69 -11.50
N LEU A 100 -10.89 -11.67 -11.89
CA LEU A 100 -11.28 -11.43 -13.28
C LEU A 100 -10.92 -9.99 -13.70
N ALA A 101 -11.14 -9.01 -12.81
CA ALA A 101 -10.75 -7.63 -13.06
C ALA A 101 -9.22 -7.47 -13.15
N VAL A 102 -8.46 -8.17 -12.30
CA VAL A 102 -6.98 -8.17 -12.34
C VAL A 102 -6.47 -8.75 -13.66
N LEU A 103 -7.01 -9.88 -14.11
CA LEU A 103 -6.60 -10.49 -15.38
C LEU A 103 -7.00 -9.64 -16.58
N ALA A 104 -8.19 -9.07 -16.59
CA ALA A 104 -8.66 -8.17 -17.65
C ALA A 104 -7.79 -6.91 -17.74
N ALA A 105 -7.51 -6.27 -16.60
CA ALA A 105 -6.65 -5.08 -16.56
C ALA A 105 -5.21 -5.40 -16.99
N THR A 106 -4.69 -6.57 -16.60
CA THR A 106 -3.36 -7.05 -17.05
C THR A 106 -3.33 -7.22 -18.56
N ALA A 107 -4.36 -7.85 -19.14
CA ALA A 107 -4.48 -8.04 -20.58
C ALA A 107 -4.53 -6.69 -21.32
N VAL A 108 -5.30 -5.73 -20.81
CA VAL A 108 -5.38 -4.37 -21.36
C VAL A 108 -4.01 -3.69 -21.35
N LEU A 109 -3.28 -3.73 -20.23
CA LEU A 109 -1.95 -3.14 -20.13
C LEU A 109 -0.96 -3.82 -21.09
N TYR A 110 -0.99 -5.14 -21.19
CA TYR A 110 -0.10 -5.90 -22.07
C TYR A 110 -0.36 -5.63 -23.56
N VAL A 111 -1.62 -5.66 -23.98
CA VAL A 111 -2.03 -5.34 -25.36
C VAL A 111 -1.70 -3.89 -25.70
N LEU A 112 -1.93 -2.97 -24.75
CA LEU A 112 -1.54 -1.58 -24.90
C LEU A 112 -0.02 -1.46 -25.13
N GLY A 113 0.80 -2.20 -24.38
CA GLY A 113 2.25 -2.24 -24.59
C GLY A 113 2.62 -2.72 -26.00
N GLY A 114 2.02 -3.82 -26.44
CA GLY A 114 2.22 -4.33 -27.81
C GLY A 114 1.87 -3.31 -28.88
N LEU A 115 0.75 -2.59 -28.73
CA LEU A 115 0.32 -1.56 -29.67
C LEU A 115 1.19 -0.29 -29.57
N TRP A 116 1.59 0.12 -28.38
CA TRP A 116 2.36 1.33 -28.13
C TRP A 116 3.77 1.26 -28.73
N TYR A 117 4.43 0.11 -28.58
CA TYR A 117 5.76 -0.14 -29.11
C TYR A 117 5.75 -0.76 -30.53
N SER A 118 4.56 -0.90 -31.14
CA SER A 118 4.41 -1.32 -32.53
C SER A 118 5.03 -0.29 -33.50
N PRO A 119 5.42 -0.71 -34.73
CA PRO A 119 5.91 0.20 -35.75
C PRO A 119 4.89 1.29 -36.15
N ALA A 120 3.59 1.06 -35.91
CA ALA A 120 2.53 2.01 -36.25
C ALA A 120 2.43 3.20 -35.28
N LEU A 121 2.91 3.07 -34.04
CA LEU A 121 2.70 4.07 -32.98
C LEU A 121 4.02 4.76 -32.57
N PHE A 122 4.65 4.32 -31.48
CA PHE A 122 5.88 4.90 -30.93
C PHE A 122 7.10 3.98 -31.04
N GLY A 123 6.95 2.79 -31.63
CA GLY A 123 8.04 1.82 -31.81
C GLY A 123 9.30 2.40 -32.49
N PRO A 124 9.20 3.20 -33.57
CA PRO A 124 10.39 3.83 -34.18
C PRO A 124 11.10 4.81 -33.24
N ARG A 125 10.35 5.61 -32.48
CA ARG A 125 10.90 6.58 -31.52
C ARG A 125 11.53 5.89 -30.31
N TRP A 126 10.90 4.84 -29.80
CA TRP A 126 11.43 4.01 -28.73
C TRP A 126 12.75 3.35 -29.14
N ARG A 127 12.81 2.68 -30.31
CA ARG A 127 14.05 2.07 -30.83
C ARG A 127 15.17 3.10 -31.00
N ALA A 128 14.83 4.26 -31.55
CA ALA A 128 15.76 5.37 -31.74
C ALA A 128 16.24 5.98 -30.41
N GLY A 129 15.48 5.82 -29.32
CA GLY A 129 15.81 6.25 -27.96
C GLY A 129 16.66 5.23 -27.18
N VAL A 130 16.36 3.94 -27.34
CA VAL A 130 17.15 2.84 -26.77
C VAL A 130 18.47 2.65 -27.52
N GLY A 131 18.53 3.02 -28.80
CA GLY A 131 19.69 2.78 -29.66
C GLY A 131 19.76 1.35 -30.19
N PHE A 132 18.66 0.58 -30.08
CA PHE A 132 18.60 -0.80 -30.55
C PHE A 132 18.25 -0.87 -32.04
N VAL A 133 19.18 -1.36 -32.85
CA VAL A 133 18.98 -1.69 -34.26
C VAL A 133 18.99 -3.22 -34.40
N PRO A 134 17.82 -3.86 -34.63
CA PRO A 134 17.77 -5.31 -34.79
C PRO A 134 18.57 -5.73 -36.04
N PRO A 135 19.50 -6.69 -35.93
CA PRO A 135 20.20 -7.22 -37.09
C PRO A 135 19.23 -7.98 -38.01
N HIS A 136 19.61 -8.11 -39.29
CA HIS A 136 18.78 -8.80 -40.27
C HIS A 136 18.53 -10.26 -39.86
N GLY A 137 17.26 -10.70 -39.86
CA GLY A 137 16.88 -12.04 -39.42
C GLY A 137 16.78 -12.24 -37.90
N TRP A 138 16.86 -11.18 -37.10
CA TRP A 138 16.67 -11.26 -35.65
C TRP A 138 15.28 -11.77 -35.29
N LYS A 139 15.23 -12.87 -34.52
CA LYS A 139 14.00 -13.44 -33.98
C LYS A 139 13.93 -13.13 -32.49
N PRO A 140 12.86 -12.47 -32.00
CA PRO A 140 12.70 -12.22 -30.58
C PRO A 140 12.54 -13.55 -29.84
N GLY A 141 13.35 -13.75 -28.79
CA GLY A 141 13.21 -14.90 -27.90
C GLY A 141 11.94 -14.79 -27.04
N ALA A 142 11.45 -15.93 -26.52
CA ALA A 142 10.24 -15.97 -25.70
C ALA A 142 10.30 -15.03 -24.48
N LEU A 143 11.49 -14.81 -23.92
CA LEU A 143 11.70 -13.91 -22.78
C LEU A 143 11.28 -12.46 -23.08
N LEU A 144 11.38 -12.02 -24.34
CA LEU A 144 10.99 -10.67 -24.77
C LEU A 144 9.48 -10.45 -24.69
N TYR A 145 8.68 -11.53 -24.67
CA TYR A 145 7.23 -11.48 -24.51
C TYR A 145 6.78 -11.83 -23.09
N LEU A 146 7.45 -12.81 -22.45
CA LEU A 146 7.10 -13.28 -21.10
C LEU A 146 7.50 -12.30 -20.01
N ALA A 147 8.66 -11.64 -20.12
CA ALA A 147 9.10 -10.69 -19.11
C ALA A 147 8.18 -9.47 -18.99
N PRO A 148 7.74 -8.83 -20.10
CA PRO A 148 6.74 -7.75 -20.02
C PRO A 148 5.39 -8.24 -19.51
N LEU A 149 4.97 -9.46 -19.85
CA LEU A 149 3.70 -10.02 -19.37
C LEU A 149 3.71 -10.18 -17.85
N ALA A 150 4.77 -10.79 -17.31
CA ALA A 150 4.96 -10.93 -15.87
C ALA A 150 5.04 -9.55 -15.18
N GLY A 151 5.77 -8.60 -15.79
CA GLY A 151 5.84 -7.22 -15.30
C GLY A 151 4.45 -6.58 -15.24
N CYS A 152 3.67 -6.64 -16.32
CA CYS A 152 2.31 -6.09 -16.38
C CYS A 152 1.40 -6.70 -15.31
N PHE A 153 1.48 -8.01 -15.09
CA PHE A 153 0.69 -8.69 -14.05
C PHE A 153 1.06 -8.20 -12.66
N VAL A 154 2.36 -8.13 -12.34
CA VAL A 154 2.84 -7.65 -11.04
C VAL A 154 2.44 -6.20 -10.81
N THR A 155 2.59 -5.32 -11.80
CA THR A 155 2.19 -3.91 -11.65
C THR A 155 0.67 -3.76 -11.50
N THR A 156 -0.11 -4.57 -12.20
CA THR A 156 -1.57 -4.59 -12.06
C THR A 156 -1.99 -5.08 -10.68
N LEU A 157 -1.35 -6.12 -10.14
CA LEU A 157 -1.61 -6.63 -8.80
C LEU A 157 -1.29 -5.58 -7.73
N ALA A 158 -0.15 -4.91 -7.85
CA ALA A 158 0.21 -3.81 -6.97
C ALA A 158 -0.80 -2.67 -7.05
N THR A 159 -1.30 -2.35 -8.25
CA THR A 159 -2.34 -1.32 -8.43
C THR A 159 -3.66 -1.75 -7.79
N ALA A 160 -4.06 -3.02 -7.91
CA ALA A 160 -5.27 -3.54 -7.27
C ALA A 160 -5.22 -3.40 -5.74
N LEU A 161 -4.06 -3.72 -5.13
CA LEU A 161 -3.83 -3.49 -3.71
C LEU A 161 -3.92 -2.02 -3.34
N LEU A 162 -3.31 -1.12 -4.13
CA LEU A 162 -3.42 0.33 -3.89
C LEU A 162 -4.86 0.82 -3.98
N VAL A 163 -5.62 0.35 -4.97
CA VAL A 163 -7.05 0.62 -5.09
C VAL A 163 -7.75 0.13 -3.81
N SER A 164 -7.38 -1.03 -3.23
CA SER A 164 -8.06 -1.61 -2.04
C SER A 164 -7.79 -0.79 -0.80
N ILE A 165 -6.54 -0.40 -0.60
CA ILE A 165 -6.09 0.38 0.55
C ILE A 165 -6.68 1.80 0.51
N THR A 166 -6.85 2.36 -0.69
CA THR A 166 -7.39 3.72 -0.87
C THR A 166 -8.90 3.78 -0.95
N ASP A 167 -9.58 2.63 -0.94
CA ASP A 167 -11.04 2.52 -1.04
C ASP A 167 -11.61 3.27 -2.26
N ALA A 168 -10.92 3.17 -3.40
CA ALA A 168 -11.30 3.85 -4.63
C ALA A 168 -12.44 3.10 -5.34
N HIS A 169 -13.64 3.70 -5.36
CA HIS A 169 -14.89 3.11 -5.89
C HIS A 169 -15.44 3.80 -7.14
N SER A 170 -14.78 4.85 -7.62
CA SER A 170 -15.25 5.62 -8.77
C SER A 170 -14.18 5.70 -9.85
N ALA A 171 -14.61 5.90 -11.10
CA ALA A 171 -13.69 6.14 -12.22
C ALA A 171 -12.80 7.37 -11.96
N ALA A 172 -13.32 8.41 -11.30
CA ALA A 172 -12.55 9.61 -10.96
C ALA A 172 -11.44 9.32 -9.94
N ASP A 173 -11.71 8.47 -8.94
CA ASP A 173 -10.71 8.03 -7.97
C ASP A 173 -9.65 7.15 -8.64
N GLY A 174 -10.07 6.26 -9.54
CA GLY A 174 -9.18 5.46 -10.38
C GLY A 174 -8.27 6.32 -11.26
N VAL A 175 -8.80 7.38 -11.89
CA VAL A 175 -7.98 8.35 -12.64
C VAL A 175 -6.98 9.06 -11.72
N ALA A 176 -7.41 9.55 -10.56
CA ALA A 176 -6.53 10.26 -9.65
C ALA A 176 -5.40 9.35 -9.13
N LEU A 177 -5.72 8.13 -8.71
CA LEU A 177 -4.74 7.15 -8.25
C LEU A 177 -3.79 6.74 -9.39
N GLY A 178 -4.35 6.45 -10.56
CA GLY A 178 -3.62 6.08 -11.76
C GLY A 178 -2.65 7.16 -12.24
N LEU A 179 -3.03 8.44 -12.16
CA LEU A 179 -2.11 9.55 -12.46
C LEU A 179 -1.01 9.68 -11.41
N ILE A 180 -1.32 9.49 -10.12
CA ILE A 180 -0.30 9.55 -9.06
C ILE A 180 0.74 8.44 -9.25
N VAL A 181 0.31 7.20 -9.47
CA VAL A 181 1.21 6.06 -9.61
C VAL A 181 1.87 6.05 -10.99
N GLY A 182 1.10 6.30 -12.04
CA GLY A 182 1.56 6.28 -13.43
C GLY A 182 2.43 7.47 -13.78
N LEU A 183 1.92 8.70 -13.65
CA LEU A 183 2.68 9.91 -13.99
C LEU A 183 3.63 10.32 -12.86
N GLY A 184 3.18 10.26 -11.60
CA GLY A 184 3.97 10.73 -10.46
C GLY A 184 5.14 9.82 -10.09
N TYR A 185 4.99 8.50 -10.23
CA TYR A 185 6.03 7.52 -9.88
C TYR A 185 6.63 6.87 -11.12
N ALA A 186 5.86 6.07 -11.86
CA ALA A 186 6.40 5.24 -12.92
C ALA A 186 7.01 6.05 -14.08
N ALA A 187 6.37 7.14 -14.52
CA ALA A 187 6.90 8.00 -15.56
C ALA A 187 8.12 8.81 -15.08
N ALA A 188 8.16 9.22 -13.81
CA ALA A 188 9.31 9.89 -13.23
C ALA A 188 10.53 8.95 -13.16
N VAL A 189 10.33 7.71 -12.69
CA VAL A 189 11.37 6.66 -12.66
C VAL A 189 11.87 6.36 -14.07
N ALA A 190 10.96 6.14 -15.03
CA ALA A 190 11.32 5.92 -16.43
C ALA A 190 12.09 7.11 -17.03
N GLY A 191 11.76 8.33 -16.62
CA GLY A 191 12.47 9.54 -17.02
C GLY A 191 13.89 9.59 -16.49
N VAL A 192 14.10 9.19 -15.24
CA VAL A 192 15.45 9.08 -14.65
C VAL A 192 16.24 7.98 -15.35
N ASP A 193 15.67 6.79 -15.56
CA ASP A 193 16.33 5.68 -16.25
C ASP A 193 16.73 6.05 -17.68
N ALA A 194 15.93 6.87 -18.35
CA ALA A 194 16.22 7.33 -19.70
C ALA A 194 17.47 8.21 -19.78
N THR A 195 17.90 8.85 -18.69
CA THR A 195 19.12 9.68 -18.64
C THR A 195 20.43 8.88 -18.63
N ALA A 196 20.35 7.54 -18.58
CA ALA A 196 21.53 6.70 -18.62
C ALA A 196 22.42 7.01 -19.84
N PRO A 197 23.76 7.06 -19.68
CA PRO A 197 24.69 7.41 -20.77
C PRO A 197 24.61 6.48 -22.00
N SER A 198 24.04 5.29 -21.85
CA SER A 198 23.81 4.32 -22.91
C SER A 198 22.73 4.73 -23.91
N HIS A 199 21.87 5.71 -23.57
CA HIS A 199 20.70 6.04 -24.37
C HIS A 199 20.94 7.26 -25.28
N PRO A 200 20.93 7.10 -26.62
CA PRO A 200 21.25 8.19 -27.55
C PRO A 200 20.25 9.34 -27.55
N ARG A 201 18.99 9.10 -27.18
CA ARG A 201 17.94 10.15 -27.12
C ARG A 201 17.15 10.06 -25.80
N PRO A 202 17.71 10.55 -24.67
CA PRO A 202 17.14 10.36 -23.35
C PRO A 202 15.74 10.99 -23.21
N GLY A 203 15.53 12.20 -23.72
CA GLY A 203 14.22 12.88 -23.63
C GLY A 203 13.11 12.19 -24.42
N ALA A 204 13.41 11.68 -25.62
CA ALA A 204 12.43 10.95 -26.42
C ALA A 204 12.07 9.60 -25.79
N LEU A 205 13.07 8.91 -25.20
CA LEU A 205 12.85 7.66 -24.49
C LEU A 205 12.02 7.88 -23.22
N ALA A 206 12.35 8.90 -22.42
CA ALA A 206 11.62 9.29 -21.22
C ALA A 206 10.14 9.56 -21.53
N LEU A 207 9.86 10.33 -22.59
CA LEU A 207 8.48 10.65 -22.98
C LEU A 207 7.72 9.41 -23.44
N VAL A 208 8.31 8.56 -24.28
CA VAL A 208 7.60 7.39 -24.82
C VAL A 208 7.31 6.36 -23.72
N VAL A 209 8.32 6.04 -22.89
CA VAL A 209 8.19 5.05 -21.81
C VAL A 209 7.36 5.62 -20.66
N GLY A 210 7.60 6.87 -20.29
CA GLY A 210 6.84 7.53 -19.23
C GLY A 210 5.37 7.72 -19.59
N ALA A 211 5.05 8.12 -20.83
CA ALA A 211 3.66 8.24 -21.28
C ALA A 211 2.95 6.88 -21.31
N TYR A 212 3.64 5.81 -21.71
CA TYR A 212 3.10 4.45 -21.64
C TYR A 212 2.66 4.08 -20.22
N TRP A 213 3.54 4.27 -19.24
CA TRP A 213 3.21 3.94 -17.85
C TRP A 213 2.14 4.86 -17.27
N ALA A 214 2.17 6.16 -17.60
CA ALA A 214 1.15 7.10 -17.17
C ALA A 214 -0.25 6.72 -17.69
N VAL A 215 -0.37 6.46 -19.00
CA VAL A 215 -1.65 6.08 -19.62
C VAL A 215 -2.08 4.68 -19.19
N GLY A 216 -1.15 3.71 -19.22
CA GLY A 216 -1.43 2.31 -18.90
C GLY A 216 -1.88 2.13 -17.45
N LEU A 217 -1.18 2.72 -16.48
CA LEU A 217 -1.56 2.61 -15.07
C LEU A 217 -2.82 3.41 -14.74
N THR A 218 -3.10 4.48 -15.48
CA THR A 218 -4.38 5.19 -15.36
C THR A 218 -5.54 4.30 -15.82
N LEU A 219 -5.41 3.65 -16.97
CA LEU A 219 -6.44 2.72 -17.47
C LEU A 219 -6.63 1.54 -16.52
N VAL A 220 -5.55 0.93 -16.04
CA VAL A 220 -5.60 -0.19 -15.08
C VAL A 220 -6.31 0.24 -13.79
N ALA A 221 -5.94 1.38 -13.20
CA ALA A 221 -6.57 1.87 -11.98
C ALA A 221 -8.07 2.14 -12.18
N VAL A 222 -8.46 2.72 -13.32
CA VAL A 222 -9.88 2.94 -13.65
C VAL A 222 -10.66 1.63 -13.78
N ILE A 223 -10.12 0.65 -14.51
CA ILE A 223 -10.77 -0.67 -14.66
C ILE A 223 -10.97 -1.30 -13.29
N LEU A 224 -9.92 -1.33 -12.46
CA LEU A 224 -9.97 -1.94 -11.13
C LEU A 224 -10.90 -1.21 -10.16
N SER A 225 -11.00 0.12 -10.24
CA SER A 225 -11.94 0.91 -9.42
C SER A 225 -13.39 0.75 -9.83
N VAL A 226 -13.67 0.47 -11.12
CA VAL A 226 -15.04 0.33 -11.65
C VAL A 226 -15.55 -1.11 -11.54
N TRP A 227 -14.69 -2.11 -11.70
CA TRP A 227 -15.03 -3.55 -11.65
C TRP A 227 -14.83 -4.19 -10.29
N ARG A 228 -14.97 -3.39 -9.25
CA ARG A 228 -14.70 -3.82 -7.89
C ARG A 228 -15.81 -4.63 -7.26
#